data_AF-A0AA96WYP0-F1
#
_entry.id   AF-A0AA96WYP0-F1
#
_cell.length_a   1.000
_cell.length_b   1.000
_cell.length_c   1.000
_cell.angle_alpha   90.00
_cell.angle_beta   90.00
_cell.angle_gamma   90.00
#
_symmetry.space_group_name_H-M   'P 1'
#
loop_
_entity.id
_entity.type
_entity.pdbx_description
1 polymer ?
#
loop_
_entity_poly.entity_id
_entity_poly.type
_entity_poly.pdbx_seq_one_letter_code
_entity_poly.pdbx_strand_id
1 'polypeptide(L)'
;MSSSALSSTIEMALAGKVVARFVLEQGELLIGSDYGVILLPLQMALRSFEPILPTMEVYASVGQDDAIVQQVLGALDAHQSIEIFGCSNAESSFLLRSLAHQFEMEHGVLYLEQADVLEDVLQWMFEQLYRVPADVKASRAEIRAGLRDRQVLVLLNHPTLTGSEFEQLNQILPESLFVVASSKRRFFQADCAIEVSGLDEGSCQPQIRADRDPEAIFAESRLLRETLQAYVKQKRWAEVLRMVKSTEKVFAIAKWWGAWEQLLNLGLQAAWALEDEGAEAWALHQLGTLAFCQEQVTLGYDLLKQALDLRADLGEKTAIAFSQHNLSQLKALIVPVETENLPQYNQRYLF
;
A
#
# COMPACT_ATOMS: atom_id res chain seq x y z
N MET A 1 18.89 -4.55 30.61
CA MET A 1 19.07 -5.90 30.03
C MET A 1 17.73 -6.62 30.08
N SER A 2 17.03 -6.67 28.95
CA SER A 2 16.20 -7.81 28.52
C SER A 2 15.92 -7.59 27.03
N SER A 3 16.96 -7.76 26.21
CA SER A 3 16.75 -8.13 24.82
C SER A 3 15.92 -9.41 24.88
N SER A 4 14.69 -9.42 24.36
CA SER A 4 14.08 -10.69 23.97
C SER A 4 14.87 -11.17 22.75
N ALA A 5 16.06 -11.69 23.01
CA ALA A 5 16.90 -12.31 21.98
C ALA A 5 16.02 -13.36 21.31
N LEU A 6 15.98 -13.29 19.98
CA LEU A 6 15.28 -14.29 19.18
C LEU A 6 15.73 -15.68 19.66
N SER A 7 14.81 -16.63 19.73
CA SER A 7 15.22 -18.00 20.08
C SER A 7 16.29 -18.47 19.08
N SER A 8 17.23 -19.31 19.51
CA SER A 8 18.28 -19.84 18.63
C SER A 8 17.71 -20.50 17.37
N THR A 9 16.54 -21.13 17.48
CA THR A 9 15.77 -21.68 16.35
C THR A 9 15.44 -20.62 15.29
N ILE A 10 14.99 -19.44 15.72
CA ILE A 10 14.63 -18.33 14.84
C ILE A 10 15.90 -17.68 14.28
N GLU A 11 16.93 -17.47 15.09
CA GLU A 11 18.20 -16.90 14.63
C GLU A 11 18.82 -17.77 13.53
N MET A 12 18.85 -19.09 13.70
CA MET A 12 19.33 -20.01 12.68
C MET A 12 18.47 -19.97 11.40
N ALA A 13 17.15 -19.84 11.53
CA ALA A 13 16.25 -19.76 10.39
C ALA A 13 16.40 -18.45 9.60
N LEU A 14 16.79 -17.36 10.26
CA LEU A 14 17.01 -16.04 9.65
C LEU A 14 18.44 -15.85 9.13
N ALA A 15 19.41 -16.61 9.63
CA ALA A 15 20.83 -16.45 9.32
C ALA A 15 21.09 -16.40 7.80
N GLY A 16 21.51 -15.23 7.31
CA GLY A 16 21.80 -14.98 5.89
C GLY A 16 20.58 -14.94 4.96
N LYS A 17 19.35 -15.04 5.50
CA LYS A 17 18.11 -15.02 4.74
C LYS A 17 17.33 -13.70 4.85
N VAL A 18 17.65 -12.84 5.81
CA VAL A 18 16.99 -11.53 5.94
C VAL A 18 17.32 -10.68 4.72
N VAL A 19 16.29 -10.32 3.96
CA VAL A 19 16.41 -9.51 2.75
C VAL A 19 15.96 -8.07 2.96
N ALA A 20 15.13 -7.81 3.98
CA ALA A 20 14.74 -6.45 4.36
C ALA A 20 14.42 -6.33 5.85
N ARG A 21 14.62 -5.12 6.36
CA ARG A 21 14.25 -4.69 7.71
C ARG A 21 13.51 -3.36 7.62
N PHE A 22 12.36 -3.28 8.28
CA PHE A 22 11.60 -2.03 8.39
C PHE A 22 11.41 -1.61 9.84
N VAL A 23 11.62 -0.32 10.11
CA VAL A 23 11.31 0.33 11.37
C VAL A 23 9.87 0.84 11.31
N LEU A 24 9.03 0.32 12.20
CA LEU A 24 7.63 0.68 12.38
C LEU A 24 7.48 1.58 13.61
N GLU A 25 6.30 2.15 13.80
CA GLU A 25 5.99 2.92 15.02
C GLU A 25 6.08 2.02 16.27
N GLN A 26 5.66 0.77 16.10
CA GLN A 26 5.45 -0.20 17.17
C GLN A 26 6.45 -1.37 17.11
N GLY A 27 7.67 -1.15 16.59
CA GLY A 27 8.72 -2.18 16.56
C GLY A 27 9.42 -2.27 15.21
N GLU A 28 10.02 -3.42 14.91
CA GLU A 28 10.68 -3.64 13.63
C GLU A 28 10.21 -4.93 12.97
N LEU A 29 10.24 -4.93 11.65
CA LEU A 29 9.82 -6.03 10.80
C LEU A 29 11.04 -6.62 10.08
N LEU A 30 11.28 -7.92 10.21
CA LEU A 30 12.29 -8.62 9.40
C LEU A 30 11.63 -9.54 8.39
N ILE A 31 12.02 -9.37 7.12
CA ILE A 31 11.49 -10.12 5.98
C ILE A 31 12.62 -10.99 5.41
N GLY A 32 12.32 -12.26 5.11
CA GLY A 32 13.24 -13.13 4.37
C GLY A 32 13.14 -14.63 4.67
N SER A 33 12.62 -15.00 5.84
CA SER A 33 12.41 -16.41 6.20
C SER A 33 11.33 -17.08 5.32
N ASP A 34 11.42 -18.40 5.18
CA ASP A 34 10.38 -19.23 4.55
C ASP A 34 9.22 -19.53 5.51
N TYR A 35 9.43 -19.34 6.81
CA TYR A 35 8.45 -19.56 7.87
C TYR A 35 7.55 -18.34 8.14
N GLY A 36 7.89 -17.19 7.56
CA GLY A 36 7.14 -15.95 7.67
C GLY A 36 7.95 -14.77 8.19
N VAL A 37 7.33 -13.60 8.16
CA VAL A 37 7.87 -12.32 8.61
C VAL A 37 7.88 -12.28 10.14
N ILE A 38 8.93 -11.72 10.73
CA ILE A 38 9.08 -11.69 12.18
C ILE A 38 9.10 -10.26 12.73
N LEU A 39 8.44 -10.09 13.86
CA LEU A 39 8.39 -8.83 14.61
C LEU A 39 9.47 -8.82 15.67
N LEU A 40 10.26 -7.75 15.71
CA LEU A 40 11.19 -7.47 16.80
C LEU A 40 10.55 -6.53 17.81
N PRO A 41 11.05 -6.57 19.07
CA PRO A 41 10.49 -5.79 20.16
C PRO A 41 10.36 -4.30 19.86
N LEU A 42 9.33 -3.75 20.50
CA LEU A 42 8.91 -2.36 20.43
C LEU A 42 9.99 -1.41 20.90
N GLN A 43 10.44 -0.56 20.00
CA GLN A 43 11.14 0.66 20.38
C GLN A 43 10.28 1.84 19.94
N MET A 44 9.46 2.35 20.86
CA MET A 44 8.69 3.57 20.61
C MET A 44 9.69 4.72 20.40
N ALA A 45 9.76 5.23 19.18
CA ALA A 45 10.45 6.47 18.87
C ALA A 45 9.38 7.50 18.53
N LEU A 46 9.48 8.71 19.09
CA LEU A 46 8.70 9.83 18.57
C LEU A 46 9.26 10.15 17.19
N ARG A 47 8.45 10.00 16.14
CA ARG A 47 8.87 10.20 14.75
C ARG A 47 8.16 11.41 14.16
N SER A 48 8.92 12.19 13.40
CA SER A 48 8.39 13.25 12.55
C SER A 48 9.00 13.11 11.18
N PHE A 49 8.22 13.43 10.15
CA PHE A 49 8.67 13.40 8.77
C PHE A 49 8.74 14.83 8.26
N GLU A 50 9.85 15.18 7.61
CA GLU A 50 10.05 16.50 7.03
C GLU A 50 9.19 16.63 5.76
N PRO A 51 8.31 17.65 5.65
CA PRO A 51 7.56 17.89 4.43
C PRO A 51 8.50 18.23 3.27
N ILE A 52 8.18 17.72 2.09
CA ILE A 52 8.86 18.04 0.83
C ILE A 52 7.81 18.41 -0.23
N LEU A 53 8.24 19.14 -1.25
CA LEU A 53 7.42 19.35 -2.44
C LEU A 53 7.68 18.21 -3.44
N PRO A 54 6.63 17.67 -4.09
CA PRO A 54 6.79 16.60 -5.04
C PRO A 54 7.59 17.08 -6.24
N THR A 55 8.54 16.26 -6.70
CA THR A 55 9.29 16.54 -7.93
C THR A 55 8.56 15.91 -9.10
N MET A 56 7.96 16.74 -9.95
CA MET A 56 7.29 16.29 -11.17
C MET A 56 8.32 16.05 -12.27
N GLU A 57 8.65 14.79 -12.55
CA GLU A 57 9.37 14.37 -13.75
C GLU A 57 8.38 14.12 -14.89
N VAL A 58 7.80 15.18 -15.49
CA VAL A 58 6.92 15.02 -16.65
C VAL A 58 7.44 15.79 -17.84
N TYR A 59 7.61 15.07 -18.94
CA TYR A 59 8.11 15.59 -20.21
C TYR A 59 6.98 16.35 -20.92
N ALA A 60 7.20 17.64 -21.14
CA ALA A 60 6.28 18.47 -21.90
C ALA A 60 6.16 17.95 -23.35
N SER A 61 4.95 17.63 -23.78
CA SER A 61 4.60 17.60 -25.19
C SER A 61 3.22 18.22 -25.38
N VAL A 62 3.20 19.24 -26.24
CA VAL A 62 2.04 20.08 -26.56
C VAL A 62 1.23 19.42 -27.67
N GLY A 63 -0.08 19.25 -27.44
CA GLY A 63 -1.07 18.86 -28.45
C GLY A 63 -2.46 18.86 -27.82
N GLN A 64 -3.38 19.66 -28.35
CA GLN A 64 -4.63 20.08 -27.69
C GLN A 64 -5.80 19.11 -27.87
N ASP A 65 -6.59 19.02 -26.80
CA ASP A 65 -8.03 19.29 -26.84
C ASP A 65 -8.36 20.41 -25.82
N ASP A 66 -8.17 21.67 -26.24
CA ASP A 66 -8.28 22.86 -25.38
C ASP A 66 -9.62 22.92 -24.62
N ALA A 67 -10.70 22.48 -25.24
CA ALA A 67 -12.04 22.56 -24.65
C ALA A 67 -12.17 21.69 -23.40
N ILE A 68 -11.66 20.46 -23.42
CA ILE A 68 -11.73 19.54 -22.28
C ILE A 68 -10.84 20.07 -21.15
N VAL A 69 -9.61 20.49 -21.49
CA VAL A 69 -8.68 21.07 -20.52
C VAL A 69 -9.30 22.30 -19.84
N GLN A 70 -9.92 23.21 -20.59
CA GLN A 70 -10.59 24.39 -20.01
C GLN A 70 -11.79 24.03 -19.13
N GLN A 71 -12.56 22.98 -19.46
CA GLN A 71 -13.64 22.50 -18.58
C GLN A 71 -13.10 21.93 -17.28
N VAL A 72 -12.01 21.15 -17.35
CA VAL A 72 -11.33 20.61 -16.15
C VAL A 72 -10.81 21.76 -15.29
N LEU A 73 -10.09 22.71 -15.87
CA LEU A 73 -9.59 23.88 -15.14
C LEU A 73 -10.72 24.69 -14.50
N GLY A 74 -11.84 24.90 -15.20
CA GLY A 74 -13.00 25.59 -14.63
C GLY A 74 -13.64 24.86 -13.44
N ALA A 75 -13.66 23.52 -13.45
CA ALA A 75 -14.12 22.73 -12.31
C ALA A 75 -13.14 22.83 -11.12
N LEU A 76 -11.83 22.79 -11.40
CA LEU A 76 -10.79 22.94 -10.38
C LEU A 76 -10.81 24.34 -9.74
N ASP A 77 -11.01 25.40 -10.54
CA ASP A 77 -11.21 26.77 -10.05
C ASP A 77 -12.46 26.87 -9.15
N ALA A 78 -13.52 26.11 -9.46
CA ALA A 78 -14.71 25.97 -8.62
C ALA A 78 -14.49 25.05 -7.39
N HIS A 79 -13.27 24.59 -7.15
CA HIS A 79 -12.88 23.68 -6.08
C HIS A 79 -13.65 22.34 -6.12
N GLN A 80 -13.88 21.85 -7.34
CA GLN A 80 -14.57 20.58 -7.59
C GLN A 80 -13.61 19.56 -8.17
N SER A 81 -13.64 18.35 -7.59
CA SER A 81 -12.99 17.19 -8.20
C SER A 81 -13.81 16.69 -9.39
N ILE A 82 -13.15 16.16 -10.41
CA ILE A 82 -13.76 15.86 -11.70
C ILE A 82 -13.32 14.49 -12.25
N GLU A 83 -14.27 13.75 -12.81
CA GLU A 83 -14.02 12.50 -13.53
C GLU A 83 -14.05 12.73 -15.05
N ILE A 84 -13.02 12.27 -15.74
CA ILE A 84 -12.92 12.24 -17.20
C ILE A 84 -13.09 10.79 -17.62
N PHE A 85 -14.07 10.49 -18.48
CA PHE A 85 -14.33 9.11 -18.88
C PHE A 85 -14.59 8.94 -20.37
N GLY A 86 -14.38 7.71 -20.86
CA GLY A 86 -14.57 7.35 -22.28
C GLY A 86 -13.30 7.37 -23.12
N CYS A 87 -12.17 7.82 -22.56
CA CYS A 87 -10.86 7.77 -23.20
C CYS A 87 -10.24 6.35 -23.16
N SER A 88 -9.37 6.07 -24.12
CA SER A 88 -8.34 5.03 -24.00
C SER A 88 -7.29 5.41 -22.95
N ASN A 89 -6.57 4.42 -22.42
CA ASN A 89 -5.52 4.67 -21.43
C ASN A 89 -4.44 5.65 -21.92
N ALA A 90 -4.05 5.59 -23.20
CA ALA A 90 -3.03 6.48 -23.74
C ALA A 90 -3.48 7.95 -23.75
N GLU A 91 -4.73 8.19 -24.13
CA GLU A 91 -5.34 9.52 -24.13
C GLU A 91 -5.51 10.06 -22.71
N SER A 92 -5.96 9.22 -21.77
CA SER A 92 -6.06 9.57 -20.36
C SER A 92 -4.71 9.94 -19.74
N SER A 93 -3.67 9.13 -19.95
CA SER A 93 -2.31 9.44 -19.47
C SER A 93 -1.83 10.77 -20.05
N PHE A 94 -2.03 10.99 -21.35
CA PHE A 94 -1.64 12.23 -22.02
C PHE A 94 -2.36 13.45 -21.46
N LEU A 95 -3.69 13.39 -21.34
CA LEU A 95 -4.51 14.50 -20.84
C LEU A 95 -4.16 14.86 -19.40
N LEU A 96 -4.05 13.86 -18.51
CA LEU A 96 -3.65 14.09 -17.12
C LEU A 96 -2.27 14.74 -17.02
N ARG A 97 -1.28 14.25 -17.80
CA ARG A 97 0.06 14.85 -17.84
C ARG A 97 0.04 16.29 -18.34
N SER A 98 -0.81 16.62 -19.31
CA SER A 98 -0.97 17.99 -19.81
C SER A 98 -1.54 18.96 -18.76
N LEU A 99 -2.43 18.48 -17.88
CA LEU A 99 -3.03 19.26 -16.80
C LEU A 99 -2.05 19.59 -15.69
N ALA A 100 -1.05 18.73 -15.48
CA ALA A 100 -0.11 18.84 -14.36
C ALA A 100 0.75 20.12 -14.38
N HIS A 101 0.85 20.80 -15.53
CA HIS A 101 1.57 22.07 -15.69
C HIS A 101 0.66 23.30 -15.74
N GLN A 102 -0.66 23.11 -15.75
CA GLN A 102 -1.63 24.19 -15.99
C GLN A 102 -2.39 24.61 -14.72
N PHE A 103 -2.27 23.83 -13.65
CA PHE A 103 -2.91 24.11 -12.37
C PHE A 103 -1.90 23.96 -11.23
N GLU A 104 -1.74 25.02 -10.44
CA GLU A 104 -0.83 25.05 -9.30
C GLU A 104 -1.61 24.91 -7.99
N MET A 105 -1.10 24.07 -7.10
CA MET A 105 -1.59 23.89 -5.73
C MET A 105 -0.44 24.13 -4.76
N GLU A 106 -0.74 24.58 -3.54
CA GLU A 106 0.27 24.96 -2.54
C GLU A 106 1.33 23.87 -2.30
N HIS A 107 0.89 22.61 -2.22
CA HIS A 107 1.76 21.47 -1.94
C HIS A 107 2.13 20.66 -3.20
N GLY A 108 1.78 21.17 -4.37
CA GLY A 108 2.15 20.60 -5.68
C GLY A 108 1.13 19.66 -6.30
N VAL A 109 1.55 19.00 -7.38
CA VAL A 109 0.75 18.07 -8.18
C VAL A 109 1.30 16.67 -8.05
N LEU A 110 0.42 15.71 -7.80
CA LEU A 110 0.72 14.29 -7.70
C LEU A 110 0.10 13.55 -8.89
N TYR A 111 0.90 12.76 -9.60
CA TYR A 111 0.44 11.96 -10.72
C TYR A 111 0.62 10.47 -10.42
N LEU A 112 -0.49 9.73 -10.41
CA LEU A 112 -0.50 8.28 -10.19
C LEU A 112 -0.98 7.57 -11.45
N GLU A 113 -0.07 6.84 -12.09
CA GLU A 113 -0.39 5.99 -13.26
C GLU A 113 -1.27 4.80 -12.88
N GLN A 114 -1.15 4.33 -11.63
CA GLN A 114 -1.93 3.21 -11.14
C GLN A 114 -2.24 3.37 -9.65
N ALA A 115 -3.53 3.30 -9.33
CA ALA A 115 -4.05 3.38 -7.97
C ALA A 115 -4.89 2.13 -7.69
N ASP A 116 -4.24 1.08 -7.17
CA ASP A 116 -4.87 -0.23 -7.03
C ASP A 116 -5.56 -0.43 -5.66
N VAL A 117 -4.85 -0.11 -4.57
CA VAL A 117 -5.32 -0.30 -3.20
C VAL A 117 -5.20 1.01 -2.43
N LEU A 118 -6.27 1.46 -1.77
CA LEU A 118 -6.32 2.77 -1.12
C LEU A 118 -5.16 3.00 -0.15
N GLU A 119 -4.80 2.02 0.68
CA GLU A 119 -3.68 2.17 1.62
C GLU A 119 -2.33 2.38 0.93
N ASP A 120 -2.10 1.72 -0.20
CA ASP A 120 -0.85 1.87 -0.95
C ASP A 120 -0.81 3.21 -1.69
N VAL A 121 -1.97 3.70 -2.16
CA VAL A 121 -2.13 5.04 -2.72
C VAL A 121 -1.82 6.12 -1.68
N LEU A 122 -2.40 6.01 -0.49
CA LEU A 122 -2.17 6.96 0.61
C LEU A 122 -0.70 6.96 1.05
N GLN A 123 -0.10 5.78 1.15
CA GLN A 123 1.32 5.68 1.45
C GLN A 123 2.17 6.34 0.37
N TRP A 124 1.92 6.04 -0.90
CA TRP A 124 2.69 6.63 -1.99
C TRP A 124 2.58 8.15 -1.97
N MET A 125 1.38 8.70 -1.78
CA MET A 125 1.15 10.15 -1.65
C MET A 125 1.95 10.74 -0.50
N PHE A 126 1.96 10.07 0.65
CA PHE A 126 2.73 10.49 1.80
C PHE A 126 4.24 10.48 1.50
N GLU A 127 4.76 9.45 0.83
CA GLU A 127 6.18 9.38 0.45
C GLU A 127 6.57 10.40 -0.63
N GLN A 128 5.62 10.94 -1.42
CA GLN A 128 5.86 12.07 -2.32
C GLN A 128 5.88 13.43 -1.62
N LEU A 129 5.18 13.56 -0.48
CA LEU A 129 5.02 14.82 0.25
C LEU A 129 5.90 14.90 1.50
N TYR A 130 6.56 13.81 1.88
CA TYR A 130 7.39 13.71 3.06
C TYR A 130 8.68 12.94 2.80
N ARG A 131 9.77 13.38 3.42
CA ARG A 131 11.04 12.66 3.43
C ARG A 131 10.95 11.47 4.38
N VAL A 132 10.72 10.28 3.82
CA VAL A 132 10.64 9.01 4.56
C VAL A 132 11.90 8.18 4.28
N PRO A 133 12.66 7.76 5.30
CA PRO A 133 13.78 6.83 5.09
C PRO A 133 13.34 5.51 4.46
N ALA A 134 14.20 4.92 3.63
CA ALA A 134 13.86 3.71 2.87
C ALA A 134 13.50 2.52 3.78
N ASP A 135 14.15 2.42 4.95
CA ASP A 135 13.93 1.39 5.97
C ASP A 135 12.85 1.76 6.98
N VAL A 136 12.14 2.88 6.82
CA VAL A 136 11.05 3.28 7.72
C VAL A 136 9.71 3.10 7.03
N LYS A 137 8.72 2.57 7.76
CA LYS A 137 7.33 2.55 7.34
C LYS A 137 6.50 3.41 8.30
N ALA A 138 5.85 4.43 7.74
CA ALA A 138 4.89 5.24 8.45
C ALA A 138 3.60 4.44 8.74
N SER A 139 3.02 4.63 9.92
CA SER A 139 1.76 4.04 10.34
C SER A 139 0.57 4.65 9.59
N ARG A 140 -0.60 4.00 9.64
CA ARG A 140 -1.81 4.54 9.00
C ARG A 140 -2.21 5.85 9.64
N ALA A 141 -2.06 5.96 10.95
CA ALA A 141 -2.30 7.19 11.70
C ALA A 141 -1.35 8.32 11.27
N GLU A 142 -0.04 8.06 11.18
CA GLU A 142 0.95 9.04 10.71
C GLU A 142 0.66 9.51 9.28
N ILE A 143 0.35 8.57 8.37
CA ILE A 143 0.02 8.89 6.96
C ILE A 143 -1.22 9.78 6.88
N ARG A 144 -2.32 9.39 7.54
CA ARG A 144 -3.59 10.13 7.49
C ARG A 144 -3.48 11.50 8.13
N ALA A 145 -2.81 11.60 9.28
CA ALA A 145 -2.58 12.88 9.93
C ALA A 145 -1.74 13.81 9.04
N GLY A 146 -0.70 13.28 8.40
CA GLY A 146 0.17 14.07 7.52
C GLY A 146 -0.47 14.52 6.21
N LEU A 147 -1.50 13.81 5.70
CA LEU A 147 -2.18 14.18 4.46
C LEU A 147 -3.35 15.14 4.66
N ARG A 148 -3.90 15.24 5.87
CA ARG A 148 -5.13 15.99 6.17
C ARG A 148 -5.09 17.47 5.76
N ASP A 149 -3.98 18.13 6.04
CA ASP A 149 -3.83 19.58 5.82
C ASP A 149 -3.10 19.88 4.50
N ARG A 150 -3.00 18.89 3.61
CA ARG A 150 -2.30 19.03 2.33
C ARG A 150 -3.26 19.48 1.24
N GLN A 151 -2.82 20.50 0.52
CA GLN A 151 -3.47 21.04 -0.66
C GLN A 151 -2.69 20.60 -1.89
N VAL A 152 -3.04 19.44 -2.44
CA VAL A 152 -2.43 18.89 -3.65
C VAL A 152 -3.47 18.70 -4.74
N LEU A 153 -3.04 18.80 -5.99
CA LEU A 153 -3.81 18.29 -7.12
C LEU A 153 -3.40 16.83 -7.34
N VAL A 154 -4.35 15.91 -7.26
CA VAL A 154 -4.11 14.49 -7.49
C VAL A 154 -4.69 14.08 -8.84
N LEU A 155 -3.83 13.60 -9.72
CA LEU A 155 -4.16 13.09 -11.03
C LEU A 155 -4.12 11.56 -10.98
N LEU A 156 -5.28 10.92 -11.11
CA LEU A 156 -5.44 9.47 -11.01
C LEU A 156 -5.74 8.87 -12.37
N ASN A 157 -4.83 8.07 -12.90
CA ASN A 157 -5.06 7.35 -14.15
C ASN A 157 -5.69 5.97 -13.89
N HIS A 158 -6.91 5.75 -14.35
CA HIS A 158 -7.65 4.49 -14.25
C HIS A 158 -7.54 3.76 -12.89
N PRO A 159 -7.85 4.43 -11.76
CA PRO A 159 -7.79 3.80 -10.45
C PRO A 159 -8.73 2.59 -10.37
N THR A 160 -8.34 1.50 -9.68
CA THR A 160 -9.28 0.40 -9.40
C THR A 160 -10.16 0.67 -8.17
N LEU A 161 -9.92 1.77 -7.45
CA LEU A 161 -10.66 2.21 -6.26
C LEU A 161 -12.18 2.19 -6.45
N THR A 162 -12.89 1.58 -5.51
CA THR A 162 -14.35 1.62 -5.42
C THR A 162 -14.86 3.02 -5.10
N GLY A 163 -16.16 3.27 -5.29
CA GLY A 163 -16.78 4.55 -4.93
C GLY A 163 -16.56 4.92 -3.45
N SER A 164 -16.71 3.95 -2.55
CA SER A 164 -16.49 4.15 -1.12
C SER A 164 -15.02 4.45 -0.77
N GLU A 165 -14.06 3.80 -1.43
CA GLU A 165 -12.63 4.10 -1.22
C GLU A 165 -12.28 5.51 -1.71
N PHE A 166 -12.91 5.97 -2.80
CA PHE A 166 -12.72 7.35 -3.27
C PHE A 166 -13.36 8.38 -2.32
N GLU A 167 -14.54 8.09 -1.77
CA GLU A 167 -15.14 8.90 -0.70
C GLU A 167 -14.22 8.99 0.53
N GLN A 168 -13.59 7.87 0.93
CA GLN A 168 -12.60 7.86 2.00
C GLN A 168 -11.36 8.69 1.65
N LEU A 169 -10.88 8.61 0.41
CA LEU A 169 -9.76 9.41 -0.08
C LEU A 169 -10.06 10.92 0.06
N ASN A 170 -11.26 11.36 -0.34
CA ASN A 170 -11.71 12.75 -0.17
C ASN A 170 -11.80 13.17 1.32
N GLN A 171 -12.21 12.26 2.20
CA GLN A 171 -12.25 12.54 3.65
C GLN A 171 -10.86 12.68 4.27
N ILE A 172 -9.88 11.96 3.74
CA ILE A 172 -8.49 11.99 4.22
C ILE A 172 -7.76 13.23 3.70
N LEU A 173 -8.06 13.69 2.47
CA LEU A 173 -7.48 14.90 1.87
C LEU A 173 -8.58 15.93 1.54
N PRO A 174 -9.21 16.55 2.55
CA PRO A 174 -10.34 17.46 2.33
C PRO A 174 -9.98 18.74 1.57
N GLU A 175 -8.72 19.17 1.63
CA GLU A 175 -8.23 20.40 0.97
C GLU A 175 -7.56 20.12 -0.39
N SER A 176 -7.60 18.86 -0.85
CA SER A 176 -7.03 18.45 -2.14
C SER A 176 -8.10 18.29 -3.21
N LEU A 177 -7.69 18.42 -4.47
CA LEU A 177 -8.55 18.25 -5.63
C LEU A 177 -8.12 17.03 -6.44
N PHE A 178 -9.08 16.34 -7.04
CA PHE A 178 -8.85 15.12 -7.80
C PHE A 178 -9.30 15.27 -9.25
N VAL A 179 -8.45 14.87 -10.19
CA VAL A 179 -8.83 14.61 -11.58
C VAL A 179 -8.66 13.12 -11.83
N VAL A 180 -9.76 12.44 -12.12
CA VAL A 180 -9.76 10.99 -12.27
C VAL A 180 -10.07 10.63 -13.71
N ALA A 181 -9.17 9.88 -14.36
CA ALA A 181 -9.45 9.28 -15.65
C ALA A 181 -10.02 7.86 -15.48
N SER A 182 -11.14 7.56 -16.11
CA SER A 182 -11.81 6.25 -16.06
C SER A 182 -12.22 5.77 -17.45
N SER A 183 -12.24 4.46 -17.68
CA SER A 183 -12.77 3.93 -18.96
C SER A 183 -14.29 4.02 -19.04
N LYS A 184 -14.97 4.05 -17.89
CA LYS A 184 -16.41 4.25 -17.73
C LYS A 184 -16.65 5.17 -16.55
N ARG A 185 -17.72 5.94 -16.56
CA ARG A 185 -18.11 6.77 -15.41
C ARG A 185 -18.31 5.90 -14.16
N ARG A 186 -17.62 6.24 -13.06
CA ARG A 186 -17.67 5.50 -11.79
C ARG A 186 -18.21 6.33 -10.65
N PHE A 187 -18.02 7.65 -10.67
CA PHE A 187 -18.36 8.53 -9.55
C PHE A 187 -19.65 9.31 -9.87
N PHE A 188 -20.79 8.69 -9.57
CA PHE A 188 -22.11 9.26 -9.87
C PHE A 188 -22.61 10.28 -8.83
N GLN A 189 -21.90 10.45 -7.71
CA GLN A 189 -22.26 11.37 -6.63
C GLN A 189 -21.54 12.73 -6.72
N ALA A 190 -20.59 12.90 -7.65
CA ALA A 190 -19.96 14.17 -7.94
C ALA A 190 -20.68 14.86 -9.11
N ASP A 191 -21.01 16.14 -8.96
CA ASP A 191 -21.76 16.94 -9.95
C ASP A 191 -20.99 17.15 -11.27
N CYS A 192 -19.67 16.86 -11.31
CA CYS A 192 -18.81 17.13 -12.45
C CYS A 192 -18.18 15.86 -13.03
N ALA A 193 -18.56 15.52 -14.27
CA ALA A 193 -17.90 14.49 -15.06
C ALA A 193 -17.94 14.87 -16.55
N ILE A 194 -16.86 14.61 -17.27
CA ILE A 194 -16.72 14.90 -18.70
C ILE A 194 -16.62 13.57 -19.46
N GLU A 195 -17.54 13.35 -20.39
CA GLU A 195 -17.40 12.28 -21.37
C GLU A 195 -16.55 12.76 -22.54
N VAL A 196 -15.48 12.05 -22.83
CA VAL A 196 -14.64 12.30 -24.00
C VAL A 196 -15.11 11.40 -25.12
N SER A 197 -15.79 11.98 -26.11
CA SER A 197 -16.26 11.28 -27.30
C SER A 197 -15.44 11.72 -28.51
N GLY A 198 -14.71 10.80 -29.14
CA GLY A 198 -14.16 11.02 -30.49
C GLY A 198 -12.79 11.71 -30.57
N LEU A 199 -11.87 11.41 -29.66
CA LEU A 199 -10.45 11.67 -29.92
C LEU A 199 -9.99 10.75 -31.06
N ASP A 200 -9.55 11.33 -32.19
CA ASP A 200 -9.00 10.57 -33.31
C ASP A 200 -7.73 9.84 -32.82
N GLU A 201 -7.72 8.51 -32.90
CA GLU A 201 -6.63 7.60 -32.50
C GLU A 201 -5.24 7.94 -33.12
N GLY A 202 -5.18 8.92 -34.04
CA GLY A 202 -4.00 9.31 -34.81
C GLY A 202 -3.14 10.44 -34.22
N SER A 203 -3.53 11.12 -33.13
CA SER A 203 -2.80 12.31 -32.63
C SER A 203 -1.89 12.05 -31.40
N CYS A 204 -2.12 10.97 -30.65
CA CYS A 204 -1.35 10.64 -29.46
C CYS A 204 -0.20 9.66 -29.79
N GLN A 205 0.97 10.18 -30.19
CA GLN A 205 2.20 9.40 -30.19
C GLN A 205 2.97 9.63 -28.89
N PRO A 206 2.95 8.68 -27.93
CA PRO A 206 3.78 8.78 -26.74
C PRO A 206 5.24 8.63 -27.15
N GLN A 207 6.03 9.70 -27.00
CA GLN A 207 7.48 9.65 -27.15
C GLN A 207 8.10 9.17 -25.83
N ILE A 208 8.09 7.84 -25.64
CA ILE A 208 8.72 7.18 -24.50
C ILE A 208 10.24 7.20 -24.72
N ARG A 209 10.98 7.94 -23.88
CA ARG A 209 12.44 7.80 -23.80
C ARG A 209 12.77 6.62 -22.91
N ALA A 210 13.41 5.61 -23.49
CA ALA A 210 13.96 4.46 -22.79
C ALA A 210 15.19 4.86 -21.96
N ASP A 211 14.97 5.47 -20.79
CA ASP A 211 15.96 5.40 -19.72
C ASP A 211 15.23 5.31 -18.37
N ARG A 212 15.36 4.14 -17.74
CA ARG A 212 14.87 3.75 -16.40
C ARG A 212 13.53 4.34 -15.98
N ASP A 213 12.47 3.71 -16.45
CA ASP A 213 11.10 4.13 -16.19
C ASP A 213 10.50 3.43 -14.96
N PRO A 214 10.00 4.16 -13.95
CA PRO A 214 9.07 3.64 -12.95
C PRO A 214 7.89 2.85 -13.59
N GLU A 215 7.45 3.20 -14.80
CA GLU A 215 6.43 2.45 -15.56
C GLU A 215 6.78 0.98 -15.78
N ALA A 216 8.07 0.60 -15.89
CA ALA A 216 8.46 -0.80 -16.10
C ALA A 216 8.11 -1.68 -14.88
N ILE A 217 8.36 -1.17 -13.67
CA ILE A 217 8.01 -1.86 -12.41
C ILE A 217 6.48 -1.92 -12.27
N PHE A 218 5.77 -0.86 -12.66
CA PHE A 218 4.30 -0.83 -12.63
C PHE A 218 3.67 -1.80 -13.64
N ALA A 219 4.18 -1.86 -14.87
CA ALA A 219 3.75 -2.79 -15.91
C ALA A 219 3.95 -4.26 -15.51
N GLU A 220 5.08 -4.58 -14.87
CA GLU A 220 5.34 -5.91 -14.31
C GLU A 220 4.33 -6.28 -13.20
N SER A 221 4.00 -5.32 -12.32
CA SER A 221 3.02 -5.53 -11.25
C SER A 221 1.60 -5.82 -11.80
N ARG A 222 1.22 -5.11 -12.87
CA ARG A 222 -0.07 -5.28 -13.56
C ARG A 222 -0.16 -6.65 -14.21
N LEU A 223 0.87 -7.07 -14.94
CA LEU A 223 0.93 -8.38 -15.58
C LEU A 223 0.80 -9.51 -14.55
N LEU A 224 1.46 -9.37 -13.40
CA LEU A 224 1.38 -10.31 -12.28
C LEU A 224 -0.06 -10.44 -11.77
N ARG A 225 -0.77 -9.32 -11.57
CA ARG A 225 -2.18 -9.33 -11.12
C ARG A 225 -3.12 -9.94 -12.16
N GLU A 226 -3.01 -9.54 -13.42
CA GLU A 226 -3.83 -10.07 -14.51
C GLU A 226 -3.65 -11.59 -14.64
N THR A 227 -2.41 -12.07 -14.52
CA THR A 227 -2.08 -13.51 -14.54
C THR A 227 -2.70 -14.24 -13.35
N LEU A 228 -2.56 -13.72 -12.12
CA LEU A 228 -3.19 -14.30 -10.94
C LEU A 228 -4.71 -14.37 -11.08
N GLN A 229 -5.36 -13.30 -11.54
CA GLN A 229 -6.80 -13.28 -11.77
C GLN A 229 -7.22 -14.32 -12.81
N ALA A 230 -6.45 -14.50 -13.88
CA ALA A 230 -6.71 -15.53 -14.88
C ALA A 230 -6.62 -16.94 -14.27
N TYR A 231 -5.61 -17.21 -13.42
CA TYR A 231 -5.47 -18.50 -12.72
C TYR A 231 -6.61 -18.75 -11.74
N VAL A 232 -7.02 -17.74 -10.97
CA VAL A 232 -8.17 -17.82 -10.06
C VAL A 232 -9.46 -18.16 -10.83
N LYS A 233 -9.73 -17.46 -11.95
CA LYS A 233 -10.90 -17.73 -12.81
C LYS A 233 -10.89 -19.16 -13.35
N GLN A 234 -9.71 -19.69 -13.66
CA GLN A 234 -9.51 -21.06 -14.14
C GLN A 234 -9.42 -22.11 -13.00
N LYS A 235 -9.52 -21.70 -11.73
CA LYS A 235 -9.35 -22.56 -10.55
C LYS A 235 -8.01 -23.30 -10.51
N ARG A 236 -6.97 -22.66 -11.05
CA ARG A 236 -5.59 -23.17 -11.08
C ARG A 236 -4.86 -22.88 -9.76
N TRP A 237 -5.40 -23.43 -8.67
CA TRP A 237 -5.02 -23.07 -7.31
C TRP A 237 -3.55 -23.38 -6.97
N ALA A 238 -3.00 -24.46 -7.51
CA ALA A 238 -1.59 -24.78 -7.34
C ALA A 238 -0.67 -23.70 -7.93
N GLU A 239 -1.02 -23.15 -9.10
CA GLU A 239 -0.29 -22.06 -9.73
C GLU A 239 -0.51 -20.73 -9.01
N VAL A 240 -1.73 -20.45 -8.51
CA VAL A 240 -1.98 -19.28 -7.65
C VAL A 240 -1.07 -19.33 -6.43
N LEU A 241 -1.06 -20.43 -5.69
CA LEU A 241 -0.27 -20.57 -4.48
C LEU A 241 1.24 -20.45 -4.75
N ARG A 242 1.73 -21.09 -5.82
CA ARG A 242 3.15 -20.99 -6.23
C ARG A 242 3.54 -19.55 -6.57
N MET A 243 2.68 -18.83 -7.29
CA MET A 243 2.93 -17.44 -7.68
C MET A 243 2.88 -16.52 -6.46
N VAL A 244 1.91 -16.68 -5.57
CA VAL A 244 1.83 -15.93 -4.30
C VAL A 244 3.10 -16.13 -3.46
N LYS A 245 3.48 -17.39 -3.18
CA LYS A 245 4.66 -17.69 -2.35
C LYS A 245 5.99 -17.15 -2.93
N SER A 246 6.10 -17.05 -4.25
CA SER A 246 7.33 -16.55 -4.90
C SER A 246 7.39 -15.02 -5.01
N THR A 247 6.27 -14.31 -4.84
CA THR A 247 6.19 -12.88 -5.13
C THR A 247 5.85 -12.03 -3.91
N GLU A 248 5.22 -12.58 -2.87
CA GLU A 248 4.73 -11.81 -1.72
C GLU A 248 5.78 -10.97 -1.01
N LYS A 249 7.01 -11.49 -0.87
CA LYS A 249 8.12 -10.75 -0.24
C LYS A 249 8.44 -9.47 -1.01
N VAL A 250 8.28 -9.46 -2.34
CA VAL A 250 8.52 -8.26 -3.16
C VAL A 250 7.54 -7.15 -2.80
N PHE A 251 6.26 -7.48 -2.60
CA PHE A 251 5.24 -6.52 -2.18
C PHE A 251 5.50 -6.01 -0.75
N ALA A 252 5.91 -6.91 0.16
CA ALA A 252 6.30 -6.54 1.51
C ALA A 252 7.49 -5.55 1.52
N ILE A 253 8.52 -5.81 0.71
CA ILE A 253 9.74 -4.98 0.57
C ILE A 253 9.44 -3.66 -0.14
N ALA A 254 8.57 -3.66 -1.15
CA ALA A 254 8.11 -2.45 -1.82
C ALA A 254 7.17 -1.60 -0.94
N LYS A 255 6.87 -2.07 0.29
CA LYS A 255 5.91 -1.47 1.21
C LYS A 255 4.49 -1.34 0.63
N TRP A 256 4.14 -2.13 -0.39
CA TRP A 256 2.78 -2.20 -0.95
C TRP A 256 1.93 -3.13 -0.11
N TRP A 257 1.66 -2.72 1.12
CA TRP A 257 1.07 -3.56 2.16
C TRP A 257 -0.41 -3.86 1.91
N GLY A 258 -1.13 -2.99 1.22
CA GLY A 258 -2.49 -3.28 0.76
C GLY A 258 -2.50 -4.37 -0.32
N ALA A 259 -1.63 -4.25 -1.33
CA ALA A 259 -1.48 -5.26 -2.37
C ALA A 259 -0.89 -6.58 -1.83
N TRP A 260 0.01 -6.51 -0.85
CA TRP A 260 0.52 -7.67 -0.12
C TRP A 260 -0.61 -8.42 0.59
N GLU A 261 -1.51 -7.70 1.28
CA GLU A 261 -2.70 -8.27 1.91
C GLU A 261 -3.60 -9.00 0.90
N GLN A 262 -3.89 -8.37 -0.24
CA GLN A 262 -4.69 -8.99 -1.31
C GLN A 262 -4.04 -10.28 -1.83
N LEU A 263 -2.71 -10.25 -2.03
CA LEU A 263 -1.96 -11.40 -2.50
C LEU A 263 -1.95 -12.55 -1.49
N LEU A 264 -1.76 -12.24 -0.20
CA LEU A 264 -1.81 -13.23 0.88
C LEU A 264 -3.22 -13.85 1.02
N ASN A 265 -4.28 -13.05 0.86
CA ASN A 265 -5.65 -13.55 0.85
C ASN A 265 -5.92 -14.52 -0.32
N LEU A 266 -5.35 -14.25 -1.50
CA LEU A 266 -5.38 -15.20 -2.62
C LEU A 266 -4.61 -16.49 -2.30
N GLY A 267 -3.47 -16.37 -1.61
CA GLY A 267 -2.71 -17.52 -1.12
C GLY A 267 -3.50 -18.37 -0.13
N LEU A 268 -4.21 -17.74 0.81
CA LEU A 268 -5.08 -18.42 1.77
C LEU A 268 -6.25 -19.13 1.07
N GLN A 269 -6.90 -18.47 0.11
CA GLN A 269 -7.95 -19.10 -0.70
C GLN A 269 -7.44 -20.31 -1.47
N ALA A 270 -6.23 -20.21 -2.05
CA ALA A 270 -5.60 -21.32 -2.76
C ALA A 270 -5.23 -22.47 -1.81
N ALA A 271 -4.76 -22.16 -0.59
CA ALA A 271 -4.46 -23.17 0.42
C ALA A 271 -5.72 -23.96 0.82
N TRP A 272 -6.84 -23.26 1.09
CA TRP A 272 -8.12 -23.91 1.37
C TRP A 272 -8.61 -24.77 0.21
N ALA A 273 -8.50 -24.27 -1.04
CA ALA A 273 -8.92 -25.02 -2.21
C ALA A 273 -8.06 -26.26 -2.51
N LEU A 274 -6.84 -26.31 -1.98
CA LEU A 274 -5.91 -27.43 -2.09
C LEU A 274 -5.88 -28.32 -0.85
N GLU A 275 -6.61 -27.96 0.21
CA GLU A 275 -6.56 -28.60 1.54
C GLU A 275 -5.11 -28.67 2.09
N ASP A 276 -4.31 -27.63 1.83
CA ASP A 276 -2.93 -27.51 2.28
C ASP A 276 -2.84 -26.71 3.58
N GLU A 277 -2.94 -27.41 4.71
CA GLU A 277 -2.90 -26.83 6.07
C GLU A 277 -1.58 -26.09 6.36
N GLY A 278 -0.46 -26.52 5.77
CA GLY A 278 0.83 -25.85 5.94
C GLY A 278 0.87 -24.50 5.21
N ALA A 279 0.32 -24.44 4.00
CA ALA A 279 0.14 -23.19 3.27
C ALA A 279 -0.88 -22.26 3.94
N GLU A 280 -1.96 -22.81 4.49
CA GLU A 280 -2.95 -22.05 5.27
C GLU A 280 -2.30 -21.40 6.48
N ALA A 281 -1.58 -22.18 7.30
CA ALA A 281 -0.92 -21.67 8.49
C ALA A 281 0.16 -20.62 8.16
N TRP A 282 0.86 -20.78 7.04
CA TRP A 282 1.77 -19.75 6.52
C TRP A 282 1.04 -18.46 6.14
N ALA A 283 -0.05 -18.55 5.37
CA ALA A 283 -0.80 -17.36 4.93
C ALA A 283 -1.41 -16.62 6.13
N LEU A 284 -1.99 -17.34 7.10
CA LEU A 284 -2.52 -16.79 8.34
C LEU A 284 -1.44 -16.10 9.17
N HIS A 285 -0.23 -16.68 9.25
CA HIS A 285 0.90 -16.04 9.95
C HIS A 285 1.30 -14.71 9.30
N GLN A 286 1.40 -14.69 7.96
CA GLN A 286 1.72 -13.48 7.21
C GLN A 286 0.63 -12.41 7.38
N LEU A 287 -0.64 -12.78 7.20
CA LEU A 287 -1.78 -11.88 7.36
C LEU A 287 -1.89 -11.34 8.79
N GLY A 288 -1.68 -12.17 9.81
CA GLY A 288 -1.71 -11.72 11.20
C GLY A 288 -0.58 -10.76 11.54
N THR A 289 0.61 -10.99 11.00
CA THR A 289 1.75 -10.08 11.13
C THR A 289 1.47 -8.75 10.42
N LEU A 290 0.91 -8.79 9.21
CA LEU A 290 0.54 -7.60 8.44
C LEU A 290 -0.57 -6.80 9.13
N ALA A 291 -1.63 -7.46 9.61
CA ALA A 291 -2.72 -6.84 10.35
C ALA A 291 -2.20 -6.07 11.57
N PHE A 292 -1.24 -6.65 12.30
CA PHE A 292 -0.57 -5.94 13.39
C PHE A 292 0.18 -4.68 12.91
N CYS A 293 0.97 -4.81 11.85
CA CYS A 293 1.70 -3.66 11.29
C CYS A 293 0.77 -2.55 10.76
N GLN A 294 -0.48 -2.89 10.50
CA GLN A 294 -1.56 -2.01 10.06
C GLN A 294 -2.48 -1.56 11.22
N GLU A 295 -2.03 -1.70 12.47
CA GLU A 295 -2.72 -1.28 13.70
C GLU A 295 -4.03 -2.06 14.00
N GLN A 296 -4.25 -3.20 13.32
CA GLN A 296 -5.39 -4.08 13.52
C GLN A 296 -5.06 -5.20 14.53
N VAL A 297 -4.74 -4.79 15.78
CA VAL A 297 -4.14 -5.67 16.80
C VAL A 297 -4.97 -6.92 17.08
N THR A 298 -6.29 -6.80 17.25
CA THR A 298 -7.20 -7.94 17.52
C THR A 298 -7.19 -8.95 16.38
N LEU A 299 -7.34 -8.47 15.13
CA LEU A 299 -7.27 -9.33 13.95
C LEU A 299 -5.91 -10.01 13.83
N GLY A 300 -4.83 -9.27 14.08
CA GLY A 300 -3.47 -9.81 14.09
C GLY A 300 -3.29 -10.94 15.10
N TYR A 301 -3.83 -10.79 16.30
CA TYR A 301 -3.81 -11.80 17.34
C TYR A 301 -4.56 -13.07 16.91
N ASP A 302 -5.79 -12.93 16.41
CA ASP A 302 -6.64 -14.06 16.04
C ASP A 302 -6.04 -14.87 14.90
N LEU A 303 -5.47 -14.21 13.89
CA LEU A 303 -4.82 -14.85 12.75
C LEU A 303 -3.52 -15.56 13.15
N LEU A 304 -2.68 -14.92 13.96
CA LEU A 304 -1.43 -15.55 14.45
C LEU A 304 -1.72 -16.73 15.39
N LYS A 305 -2.80 -16.67 16.15
CA LYS A 305 -3.24 -17.77 17.02
C LYS A 305 -3.70 -18.97 16.18
N GLN A 306 -4.52 -18.75 15.16
CA GLN A 306 -4.92 -19.82 14.22
C GLN A 306 -3.71 -20.44 13.51
N ALA A 307 -2.79 -19.62 13.02
CA ALA A 307 -1.55 -20.10 12.40
C ALA A 307 -0.70 -20.95 13.36
N LEU A 308 -0.62 -20.56 14.63
CA LEU A 308 0.09 -21.32 15.65
C LEU A 308 -0.56 -22.68 15.90
N ASP A 309 -1.89 -22.73 16.00
CA ASP A 309 -2.60 -23.96 16.30
C ASP A 309 -2.44 -24.99 15.16
N LEU A 310 -2.60 -24.56 13.89
CA LEU A 310 -2.33 -25.42 12.73
C LEU A 310 -0.86 -25.91 12.68
N ARG A 311 0.11 -25.03 12.92
CA ARG A 311 1.53 -25.40 12.93
C ARG A 311 1.87 -26.39 14.06
N ALA A 312 1.17 -26.29 15.19
CA ALA A 312 1.31 -27.22 16.30
C ALA A 312 0.78 -28.61 15.94
N ASP A 313 -0.38 -28.68 15.31
CA ASP A 313 -0.99 -29.93 14.83
C ASP A 313 -0.10 -30.61 13.78
N LEU A 314 0.52 -29.84 12.89
CA LEU A 314 1.49 -30.32 11.89
C LEU A 314 2.89 -30.67 12.47
N GLY A 315 3.18 -30.27 13.72
CA GLY A 315 4.46 -30.54 14.37
C GLY A 315 5.67 -29.73 13.82
N GLU A 316 5.42 -28.61 13.13
CA GLU A 316 6.44 -27.80 12.47
C GLU A 316 7.22 -26.91 13.46
N LYS A 317 8.19 -27.49 14.19
CA LYS A 317 8.91 -26.80 15.29
C LYS A 317 9.40 -25.39 14.98
N THR A 318 10.01 -25.16 13.81
CA THR A 318 10.51 -23.84 13.42
C THR A 318 9.36 -22.88 13.15
N ALA A 319 8.32 -23.30 12.43
CA ALA A 319 7.16 -22.48 12.14
C ALA A 319 6.37 -22.11 13.41
N ILE A 320 6.24 -23.06 14.34
CA ILE A 320 5.69 -22.85 15.68
C ILE A 320 6.45 -21.73 16.39
N ALA A 321 7.79 -21.79 16.41
CA ALA A 321 8.61 -20.76 17.05
C ALA A 321 8.36 -19.36 16.47
N PHE A 322 8.21 -19.23 15.15
CA PHE A 322 7.88 -17.96 14.50
C PHE A 322 6.52 -17.42 14.94
N SER A 323 5.45 -18.23 14.90
CA SER A 323 4.12 -17.78 15.32
C SER A 323 4.06 -17.45 16.80
N GLN A 324 4.69 -18.26 17.66
CA GLN A 324 4.77 -17.99 19.09
C GLN A 324 5.49 -16.68 19.39
N HIS A 325 6.60 -16.43 18.68
CA HIS A 325 7.37 -15.20 18.82
C HIS A 325 6.52 -13.98 18.48
N ASN A 326 5.93 -13.90 17.28
CA ASN A 326 5.09 -12.76 16.90
C ASN A 326 3.90 -12.57 17.85
N LEU A 327 3.22 -13.67 18.22
CA LEU A 327 2.11 -13.61 19.17
C LEU A 327 2.54 -13.06 20.54
N SER A 328 3.76 -13.37 21.00
CA SER A 328 4.31 -12.81 22.25
C SER A 328 4.55 -11.30 22.15
N GLN A 329 4.99 -10.80 21.00
CA GLN A 329 5.18 -9.36 20.76
C GLN A 329 3.84 -8.62 20.80
N LEU A 330 2.79 -9.17 20.17
CA LEU A 330 1.44 -8.60 20.22
C LEU A 330 0.88 -8.60 21.64
N LYS A 331 1.06 -9.68 22.40
CA LYS A 331 0.59 -9.77 23.80
C LYS A 331 1.22 -8.70 24.69
N ALA A 332 2.50 -8.39 24.49
CA ALA A 332 3.19 -7.35 25.24
C ALA A 332 2.60 -5.94 25.01
N LEU A 333 1.84 -5.73 23.93
CA LEU A 333 1.16 -4.47 23.63
C LEU A 333 -0.25 -4.37 24.20
N ILE A 334 -0.96 -5.49 24.25
CA ILE A 334 -2.35 -5.56 24.71
C ILE A 334 -2.41 -5.59 26.25
N VAL A 335 -1.41 -6.20 26.89
CA VAL A 335 -1.34 -6.23 28.35
C VAL A 335 -0.79 -4.88 28.84
N PRO A 336 -1.55 -4.10 29.64
CA PRO A 336 -1.01 -2.88 30.22
C PRO A 336 0.20 -3.24 31.08
N VAL A 337 1.33 -2.58 30.81
CA VAL A 337 2.50 -2.64 31.70
C VAL A 337 2.03 -2.20 33.08
N GLU A 338 2.11 -3.08 34.08
CA GLU A 338 1.92 -2.68 35.48
C GLU A 338 2.86 -1.49 35.75
N THR A 339 2.28 -0.35 36.08
CA THR A 339 2.94 0.94 36.27
C THR A 339 3.81 0.99 37.53
N GLU A 340 4.41 -0.12 37.94
CA GLU A 340 5.19 -0.17 39.18
C GLU A 340 6.67 0.14 39.01
N ASN A 341 7.24 0.22 37.79
CA ASN A 341 8.66 0.55 37.61
C ASN A 341 8.99 1.30 36.29
N LEU A 342 8.28 2.38 35.97
CA LEU A 342 8.79 3.32 34.96
C LEU A 342 9.78 4.30 35.61
N PRO A 343 11.02 4.47 35.10
CA PRO A 343 11.87 5.58 35.51
C PRO A 343 11.13 6.90 35.25
N GLN A 344 11.28 7.87 36.17
CA GLN A 344 10.51 9.12 36.35
C GLN A 344 10.42 10.10 35.15
N TYR A 345 10.64 9.69 33.91
CA TYR A 345 10.62 10.60 32.76
C TYR A 345 9.23 10.96 32.23
N ASN A 346 8.14 10.30 32.65
CA ASN A 346 6.80 10.52 32.10
C ASN A 346 5.74 10.91 33.17
N GLN A 347 5.99 11.95 33.97
CA GLN A 347 4.93 12.56 34.82
C GLN A 347 4.29 13.83 34.20
N ARG A 348 4.40 14.04 32.87
CA ARG A 348 3.85 15.24 32.23
C ARG A 348 2.52 15.08 31.48
N TYR A 349 1.91 13.91 31.52
CA TYR A 349 0.61 13.65 30.87
C TYR A 349 -0.40 13.05 31.85
N LEU A 350 -0.65 13.78 32.94
CA LEU A 350 -1.92 13.73 33.64
C LEU A 350 -2.47 15.15 33.59
N PHE A 351 -3.28 15.46 32.57
CA PHE A 351 -4.47 16.31 32.58
C PHE A 351 -5.16 16.22 31.22
#